data_AF-H2Y7J8-F1
#
_entry.id   AF-H2Y7J8-F1
#
_cell.length_a   1.000
_cell.length_b   1.000
_cell.length_c   1.000
_cell.angle_alpha   90.00
_cell.angle_beta   90.00
_cell.angle_gamma   90.00
#
_symmetry.space_group_name_H-M   'P 1'
#
loop_
_entity.id
_entity.type
_entity.pdbx_description
1 polymer ?
#
loop_
_entity_poly.entity_id
_entity_poly.type
_entity_poly.pdbx_seq_one_letter_code
_entity_poly.pdbx_strand_id
1 'polypeptide(L)'
;MENSSIPHKVLQYETFLNETLRGDLQKLTKLRDKCYEEIAQYMQLQNVLERPEISDGKPLKAQVDLGCNFHAQAVITDPSKIFVCVGYGFYVEFTKPEAIVFIKKRTEYLNSNAQKLSKDMVSVRAQIRMVLEGLKELYGIHENLEQK
;
A
#
# COMPACT_ATOMS: atom_id res chain seq x y z
N MET A 1 0.73 -50.18 -12.61
CA MET A 1 1.10 -49.74 -11.25
C MET A 1 1.57 -48.29 -11.37
N GLU A 2 0.68 -47.29 -11.38
CA GLU A 2 1.12 -45.90 -11.68
C GLU A 2 0.26 -44.77 -11.09
N ASN A 3 -0.71 -45.05 -10.21
CA ASN A 3 -1.64 -44.02 -9.70
C ASN A 3 -1.42 -43.58 -8.25
N SER A 4 -0.38 -44.05 -7.57
CA SER A 4 -0.12 -43.70 -6.15
C SER A 4 0.60 -42.35 -5.95
N SER A 5 1.17 -41.76 -7.02
CA SER A 5 1.94 -40.49 -6.93
C SER A 5 1.10 -39.23 -7.13
N ILE A 6 -0.10 -39.33 -7.70
CA ILE A 6 -0.98 -38.19 -8.00
C ILE A 6 -1.47 -37.49 -6.72
N PRO A 7 -1.91 -38.20 -5.65
CA PRO A 7 -2.38 -37.56 -4.42
C PRO A 7 -1.31 -36.73 -3.72
N HIS A 8 -0.05 -37.20 -3.75
CA HIS A 8 1.07 -36.51 -3.10
C HIS A 8 1.46 -35.23 -3.83
N LYS A 9 1.46 -35.23 -5.17
CA LYS A 9 1.71 -34.01 -5.97
C LYS A 9 0.59 -32.98 -5.79
N VAL A 10 -0.66 -33.45 -5.75
CA VAL A 10 -1.83 -32.59 -5.50
C VAL A 10 -1.77 -31.92 -4.12
N LEU A 11 -1.43 -32.68 -3.07
CA LEU A 11 -1.25 -32.14 -1.73
C LEU A 11 -0.10 -31.10 -1.69
N GLN A 12 1.01 -31.35 -2.37
CA GLN A 12 2.10 -30.37 -2.49
C GLN A 12 1.67 -29.08 -3.21
N TYR A 13 0.85 -29.18 -4.26
CA TYR A 13 0.31 -28.00 -4.95
C TYR A 13 -0.68 -27.22 -4.08
N GLU A 14 -1.53 -27.91 -3.30
CA GLU A 14 -2.42 -27.25 -2.34
C GLU A 14 -1.65 -26.54 -1.22
N THR A 15 -0.62 -27.19 -0.66
CA THR A 15 0.27 -26.58 0.34
C THR A 15 1.00 -25.37 -0.24
N PHE A 16 1.59 -25.50 -1.43
CA PHE A 16 2.28 -24.39 -2.09
C PHE A 16 1.35 -23.22 -2.42
N LEU A 17 0.12 -23.51 -2.87
CA LEU A 17 -0.90 -22.52 -3.15
C LEU A 17 -1.30 -21.74 -1.89
N ASN A 18 -1.54 -22.45 -0.78
CA ASN A 18 -2.09 -21.86 0.43
C ASN A 18 -1.01 -21.17 1.28
N GLU A 19 0.18 -21.76 1.38
CA GLU A 19 1.27 -21.25 2.25
C GLU A 19 2.14 -20.22 1.56
N THR A 20 2.41 -20.37 0.25
CA THR A 20 3.32 -19.47 -0.48
C THR A 20 2.55 -18.45 -1.30
N LEU A 21 1.80 -18.88 -2.31
CA LEU A 21 1.16 -17.97 -3.27
C LEU A 21 0.12 -17.03 -2.62
N ARG A 22 -0.75 -17.56 -1.74
CA ARG A 22 -1.69 -16.72 -0.98
C ARG A 22 -0.99 -15.85 0.05
N GLY A 23 0.04 -16.36 0.71
CA GLY A 23 0.87 -15.59 1.65
C GLY A 23 1.56 -14.41 0.97
N ASP A 24 2.13 -14.63 -0.21
CA ASP A 24 2.81 -13.61 -0.99
C ASP A 24 1.83 -12.59 -1.56
N LEU A 25 0.64 -13.02 -2.00
CA LEU A 25 -0.42 -12.10 -2.39
C LEU A 25 -0.85 -11.19 -1.22
N GLN A 26 -0.96 -11.75 -0.01
CA GLN A 26 -1.26 -10.95 1.19
C GLN A 26 -0.15 -9.97 1.52
N LYS A 27 1.12 -10.38 1.45
CA LYS A 27 2.28 -9.49 1.67
C LYS A 27 2.31 -8.34 0.67
N LEU A 28 2.13 -8.65 -0.63
CA LEU A 28 2.10 -7.64 -1.70
C LEU A 28 0.93 -6.68 -1.51
N THR A 29 -0.24 -7.18 -1.10
CA THR A 29 -1.40 -6.34 -0.78
C THR A 29 -1.07 -5.36 0.34
N LYS A 30 -0.52 -5.86 1.46
CA LYS A 30 -0.11 -5.02 2.61
C LYS A 30 0.93 -3.96 2.21
N LEU A 31 1.92 -4.32 1.39
CA LEU A 31 2.95 -3.39 0.92
C LEU A 31 2.35 -2.28 0.05
N ARG A 32 1.42 -2.64 -0.84
CA ARG A 32 0.73 -1.68 -1.70
C ARG A 32 -0.17 -0.76 -0.88
N ASP A 33 -0.90 -1.31 0.09
CA ASP A 33 -1.79 -0.54 0.95
C ASP A 33 -1.00 0.47 1.79
N LYS A 34 0.17 0.09 2.31
CA LYS A 34 1.10 1.05 2.95
C LYS A 34 1.55 2.18 2.02
N CYS A 35 1.84 1.87 0.74
CA CYS A 35 2.19 2.92 -0.22
C CYS A 35 1.04 3.91 -0.41
N TYR A 36 -0.20 3.43 -0.49
CA TYR A 36 -1.37 4.29 -0.63
C TYR A 36 -1.67 5.09 0.65
N GLU A 37 -1.45 4.50 1.82
CA GLU A 37 -1.56 5.20 3.10
C GLU A 37 -0.56 6.37 3.19
N GLU A 38 0.70 6.13 2.84
CA GLU A 38 1.71 7.19 2.77
C GLU A 38 1.33 8.27 1.74
N ILE A 39 0.85 7.88 0.55
CA ILE A 39 0.37 8.84 -0.46
C ILE A 39 -0.77 9.70 0.10
N ALA A 40 -1.73 9.10 0.81
CA ALA A 40 -2.86 9.83 1.40
C ALA A 40 -2.39 10.84 2.45
N GLN A 41 -1.43 10.47 3.30
CA GLN A 41 -0.83 11.38 4.28
C GLN A 41 -0.11 12.55 3.59
N TYR A 42 0.63 12.29 2.52
CA TYR A 42 1.29 13.34 1.73
C TYR A 42 0.28 14.26 1.02
N MET A 43 -0.84 13.73 0.53
CA MET A 43 -1.92 14.54 -0.04
C MET A 43 -2.59 15.44 1.02
N GLN A 44 -2.82 14.91 2.23
CA GLN A 44 -3.33 15.71 3.34
C GLN A 44 -2.36 16.84 3.70
N LEU A 45 -1.06 16.54 3.78
CA LEU A 45 -0.03 17.54 4.03
C LEU A 45 -0.01 18.62 2.94
N GLN A 46 -0.10 18.24 1.66
CA GLN A 46 -0.17 19.19 0.55
C GLN A 46 -1.37 20.14 0.68
N ASN A 47 -2.57 19.60 0.98
CA ASN A 47 -3.77 20.42 1.17
C ASN A 47 -3.62 21.40 2.34
N VAL A 48 -2.91 21.01 3.41
CA VAL A 48 -2.61 21.92 4.52
C VAL A 48 -1.65 23.01 4.06
N LEU A 49 -0.57 22.67 3.35
CA LEU A 49 0.44 23.62 2.88
C LEU A 49 -0.10 24.62 1.85
N GLU A 50 -1.05 24.22 1.01
CA GLU A 50 -1.68 25.09 0.03
C GLU A 50 -2.56 26.17 0.69
N ARG A 51 -2.92 26.03 1.98
CA ARG A 51 -3.68 27.05 2.70
C ARG A 51 -2.91 28.38 2.74
N PRO A 52 -3.60 29.51 2.47
CA PRO A 52 -2.96 30.82 2.45
C PRO A 52 -2.51 31.26 3.85
N GLU A 53 -3.16 30.76 4.91
CA GLU A 53 -2.85 31.11 6.31
C GLU A 53 -1.42 30.74 6.73
N ILE A 54 -0.82 29.76 6.06
CA ILE A 54 0.54 29.27 6.33
C ILE A 54 1.61 30.17 5.65
N SER A 55 1.22 31.01 4.68
CA SER A 55 2.15 31.84 3.89
C SER A 55 2.39 33.24 4.44
N ASP A 56 1.50 33.75 5.31
CA ASP A 56 1.46 35.17 5.66
C ASP A 56 2.35 35.57 6.85
N GLY A 57 3.12 34.63 7.43
CA GLY A 57 3.93 34.90 8.63
C GLY A 57 3.10 35.31 9.86
N LYS A 58 1.77 35.13 9.79
CA LYS A 58 0.84 35.45 10.87
C LYS A 58 0.82 34.32 11.89
N PRO A 59 0.64 34.63 13.19
CA PRO A 59 0.54 33.59 14.20
C PRO A 59 -0.70 32.72 13.94
N LEU A 60 -0.48 31.42 13.76
CA LEU A 60 -1.53 30.45 13.47
C LEU A 60 -1.98 29.78 14.77
N LYS A 61 -3.26 29.89 15.09
CA LYS A 61 -3.87 29.12 16.19
C LYS A 61 -4.22 27.73 15.68
N ALA A 62 -3.67 26.70 16.30
CA ALA A 62 -3.93 25.30 15.97
C ALA A 62 -4.48 24.57 17.20
N GLN A 63 -5.37 23.61 16.97
CA GLN A 63 -5.79 22.65 17.98
C GLN A 63 -5.12 21.32 17.66
N VAL A 64 -4.28 20.84 18.56
CA VAL A 64 -3.48 19.62 18.40
C VAL A 64 -4.12 18.51 19.24
N ASP A 65 -4.38 17.36 18.62
CA ASP A 65 -4.81 16.16 19.31
C ASP A 65 -3.60 15.51 20.01
N LEU A 66 -3.74 15.24 21.31
CA LEU A 66 -2.75 14.59 22.16
C LEU A 66 -3.09 13.10 22.41
N GLY A 67 -4.22 12.63 21.89
CA GLY A 67 -4.72 11.26 22.03
C GLY A 67 -5.96 11.16 22.91
N CYS A 68 -6.71 10.06 22.77
CA CYS A 68 -7.94 9.78 23.54
C CYS A 68 -8.96 10.94 23.53
N ASN A 69 -9.12 11.62 22.39
CA ASN A 69 -9.95 12.81 22.22
C ASN A 69 -9.55 14.00 23.11
N PHE A 70 -8.31 14.02 23.60
CA PHE A 70 -7.76 15.14 24.37
C PHE A 70 -7.03 16.10 23.44
N HIS A 71 -7.42 17.38 23.46
CA HIS A 71 -6.91 18.37 22.52
C HIS A 71 -6.28 19.56 23.26
N ALA A 72 -5.15 20.04 22.77
CA ALA A 72 -4.46 21.23 23.27
C ALA A 72 -4.51 22.36 22.25
N GLN A 73 -4.67 23.60 22.73
CA GLN A 73 -4.54 24.79 21.88
C GLN A 73 -3.07 25.21 21.83
N ALA A 74 -2.56 25.39 20.61
CA ALA A 74 -1.21 25.84 20.33
C ALA A 74 -1.26 27.11 19.46
N VAL A 75 -0.29 27.98 19.66
CA VAL A 75 -0.07 29.15 18.82
C VAL A 75 1.29 28.99 18.14
N ILE A 76 1.28 28.92 16.82
CA ILE A 76 2.48 28.85 16.00
C ILE A 76 2.89 30.28 15.67
N THR A 77 4.04 30.71 16.18
CA THR A 77 4.55 32.09 16.01
C THR A 77 5.04 32.38 14.60
N ASP A 78 5.62 31.40 13.91
CA ASP A 78 6.06 31.51 12.52
C ASP A 78 5.70 30.24 11.72
N PRO A 79 4.70 30.30 10.82
CA PRO A 79 4.31 29.19 9.97
C PRO A 79 5.16 29.04 8.68
N SER A 80 6.19 29.87 8.50
CA SER A 80 6.98 29.90 7.25
C SER A 80 7.76 28.62 6.96
N LYS A 81 8.02 27.82 7.99
CA LYS A 81 8.80 26.58 7.91
C LYS A 81 8.04 25.41 8.50
N ILE A 82 8.26 24.24 7.89
CA ILE A 82 7.61 22.99 8.31
C ILE A 82 8.64 21.87 8.47
N PHE A 83 8.37 20.96 9.39
CA PHE A 83 9.15 19.73 9.53
C PHE A 83 8.48 18.59 8.78
N VAL A 84 9.18 17.99 7.83
CA VAL A 84 8.70 16.82 7.08
C VAL A 84 9.52 15.60 7.49
N CYS A 85 8.84 14.52 7.88
CA CYS A 85 9.49 13.25 8.15
C CYS A 85 9.99 12.63 6.83
N VAL A 86 11.30 12.40 6.74
CA VAL A 86 11.94 11.78 5.57
C VAL A 86 12.21 10.28 5.77
N GLY A 87 11.98 9.77 6.99
CA GLY A 87 12.12 8.37 7.36
C GLY A 87 13.14 8.15 8.49
N TYR A 88 13.12 6.96 9.08
CA TYR A 88 14.05 6.56 10.16
C TYR A 88 14.11 7.52 11.36
N GLY A 89 13.02 8.24 11.64
CA GLY A 89 12.97 9.23 12.72
C GLY A 89 13.65 10.56 12.41
N PHE A 90 14.07 10.79 11.17
CA PHE A 90 14.64 12.05 10.73
C PHE A 90 13.56 12.99 10.18
N TYR A 91 13.66 14.24 10.59
CA TYR A 91 12.80 15.34 10.16
C TYR A 91 13.66 16.43 9.53
N VAL A 92 13.24 16.91 8.37
CA VAL A 92 13.92 17.99 7.65
C VAL A 92 13.04 19.22 7.69
N GLU A 93 13.65 20.35 8.02
CA GLU A 93 13.02 21.66 7.95
C GLU A 93 12.96 22.11 6.48
N PHE A 94 11.75 22.34 5.98
CA PHE A 94 11.50 22.82 4.61
C PHE A 94 10.74 24.14 4.63
N THR A 95 10.98 24.97 3.63
CA THR A 95 10.05 26.03 3.27
C THR A 95 8.85 25.45 2.51
N LYS A 96 7.72 26.17 2.50
CA LYS A 96 6.51 25.78 1.74
C LYS A 96 6.79 25.34 0.28
N PRO A 97 7.50 26.11 -0.55
CA PRO A 97 7.76 25.69 -1.94
C PRO A 97 8.64 24.42 -2.02
N GLU A 98 9.65 24.29 -1.16
CA GLU A 98 10.50 23.09 -1.13
C GLU A 98 9.71 21.85 -0.71
N ALA A 99 8.83 22.00 0.28
CA ALA A 99 7.97 20.93 0.74
C ALA A 99 7.01 20.44 -0.35
N ILE A 100 6.42 21.36 -1.13
CA ILE A 100 5.55 20.99 -2.26
C ILE A 100 6.33 20.19 -3.31
N VAL A 101 7.54 20.61 -3.65
CA VAL A 101 8.42 19.89 -4.59
C VAL A 101 8.77 18.50 -4.04
N PHE A 102 9.11 18.42 -2.76
CA PHE A 102 9.43 17.15 -2.09
C PHE A 102 8.24 16.19 -2.10
N ILE A 103 7.05 16.66 -1.70
CA ILE A 103 5.82 15.87 -1.67
C ILE A 103 5.49 15.33 -3.05
N LYS A 104 5.57 16.17 -4.09
CA LYS A 104 5.32 15.75 -5.47
C LYS A 104 6.26 14.62 -5.89
N LYS A 105 7.57 14.80 -5.71
CA LYS A 105 8.59 13.79 -6.05
C LYS A 105 8.39 12.49 -5.27
N ARG A 106 8.04 12.59 -3.98
CA ARG A 106 7.80 11.42 -3.12
C ARG A 106 6.53 10.67 -3.54
N THR A 107 5.47 11.39 -3.88
CA THR A 107 4.19 10.84 -4.33
C THR A 107 4.33 10.14 -5.68
N GLU A 108 5.10 10.71 -6.62
CA GLU A 108 5.42 10.07 -7.89
C GLU A 108 6.20 8.76 -7.68
N TYR A 109 7.20 8.76 -6.80
CA TYR A 109 7.95 7.55 -6.44
C TYR A 109 7.05 6.46 -5.83
N LEU A 110 6.21 6.83 -4.86
CA LEU A 110 5.28 5.90 -4.21
C LEU A 110 4.24 5.35 -5.19
N ASN A 111 3.72 6.17 -6.11
CA ASN A 111 2.82 5.73 -7.17
C ASN A 111 3.49 4.73 -8.12
N SER A 112 4.72 5.00 -8.55
CA SER A 112 5.49 4.05 -9.37
C SER A 112 5.70 2.72 -8.63
N ASN A 113 5.99 2.78 -7.33
CA ASN A 113 6.13 1.58 -6.51
C ASN A 113 4.81 0.81 -6.39
N ALA A 114 3.69 1.50 -6.15
CA ALA A 114 2.36 0.90 -6.09
C ALA A 114 1.95 0.24 -7.42
N GLN A 115 2.33 0.84 -8.56
CA GLN A 115 2.13 0.25 -9.89
C GLN A 115 2.94 -1.03 -10.09
N LYS A 116 4.21 -1.05 -9.69
CA LYS A 116 5.06 -2.26 -9.74
C LYS A 116 4.46 -3.38 -8.90
N LEU A 117 4.11 -3.08 -7.65
CA LEU A 117 3.46 -4.04 -6.74
C LEU A 117 2.13 -4.55 -7.34
N SER A 118 1.35 -3.68 -7.98
CA SER A 118 0.11 -4.09 -8.64
C SER A 118 0.36 -5.07 -9.80
N LYS A 119 1.43 -4.86 -10.59
CA LYS A 119 1.83 -5.78 -11.66
C LYS A 119 2.27 -7.14 -11.10
N ASP A 120 3.02 -7.13 -10.00
CA ASP A 120 3.44 -8.36 -9.32
C ASP A 120 2.23 -9.12 -8.76
N MET A 121 1.26 -8.41 -8.17
CA MET A 121 0.00 -9.01 -7.72
C MET A 121 -0.79 -9.65 -8.85
N VAL A 122 -0.85 -9.03 -10.03
CA VAL A 122 -1.51 -9.63 -11.22
C VAL A 122 -0.81 -10.92 -11.62
N SER A 123 0.52 -10.93 -11.60
CA SER A 123 1.32 -12.13 -11.93
C SER A 123 1.08 -13.27 -10.95
N VAL A 124 1.10 -12.98 -9.64
CA VAL A 124 0.80 -13.96 -8.58
C VAL A 124 -0.64 -14.48 -8.69
N ARG A 125 -1.61 -13.61 -8.98
CA ARG A 125 -3.01 -14.02 -9.21
C ARG A 125 -3.15 -14.94 -10.42
N ALA A 126 -2.41 -14.68 -11.51
CA ALA A 126 -2.41 -15.55 -12.68
C ALA A 126 -1.82 -16.93 -12.35
N GLN A 127 -0.73 -16.99 -11.58
CA GLN A 127 -0.12 -18.24 -11.11
C GLN A 127 -1.09 -19.03 -10.23
N ILE A 128 -1.76 -18.38 -9.27
CA ILE A 128 -2.82 -18.98 -8.44
C ILE A 128 -3.90 -19.59 -9.32
N ARG A 129 -4.39 -18.84 -10.32
CA ARG A 129 -5.44 -19.31 -11.22
C ARG A 129 -4.99 -20.51 -12.05
N MET A 130 -3.77 -20.47 -12.60
CA MET A 130 -3.21 -21.58 -13.38
C MET A 130 -3.09 -22.86 -12.56
N VAL A 131 -2.59 -22.78 -11.32
CA VAL A 131 -2.49 -23.94 -10.42
C VAL A 131 -3.87 -24.48 -10.05
N LEU A 132 -4.84 -23.60 -9.80
CA LEU A 132 -6.22 -24.02 -9.49
C LEU A 132 -6.89 -24.74 -10.67
N GLU A 133 -6.74 -24.23 -11.91
CA GLU A 133 -7.27 -24.92 -13.09
C GLU A 133 -6.55 -26.26 -13.33
N GLY A 134 -5.21 -26.30 -13.20
CA GLY A 134 -4.47 -27.55 -13.30
C GLY A 134 -4.87 -28.59 -12.24
N LEU A 135 -5.18 -28.16 -11.01
CA LEU A 135 -5.75 -29.03 -9.99
C LEU A 135 -7.14 -29.55 -10.39
N LYS A 136 -8.04 -28.68 -10.88
CA LYS A 136 -9.37 -29.12 -11.34
C LYS A 136 -9.30 -30.17 -12.45
N GLU A 137 -8.40 -30.01 -13.41
CA GLU A 137 -8.16 -30.99 -14.47
C GLU A 137 -7.66 -32.33 -13.90
N LEU A 138 -6.74 -32.30 -12.93
CA LEU A 138 -6.23 -33.49 -12.25
C LEU A 138 -7.29 -34.20 -11.40
N TYR A 139 -8.24 -33.45 -10.82
CA TYR A 139 -9.39 -34.00 -10.10
C TYR A 139 -10.47 -34.59 -11.04
N GLY A 140 -10.30 -34.50 -12.36
CA GLY A 140 -11.18 -35.14 -13.32
C GLY A 140 -12.56 -34.48 -13.44
N ILE A 141 -12.66 -33.18 -13.19
CA ILE A 141 -13.88 -32.43 -13.52
C ILE A 141 -13.87 -32.17 -15.03
N HIS A 142 -14.21 -33.19 -15.81
CA HIS A 142 -14.97 -32.95 -17.03
C HIS A 142 -16.33 -32.43 -16.56
N GLU A 143 -16.44 -31.10 -16.45
CA GLU A 143 -17.76 -30.47 -16.48
C GLU A 143 -18.34 -30.81 -17.86
N ASN A 144 -19.16 -31.87 -17.90
CA ASN A 144 -20.13 -32.08 -18.96
C ASN A 144 -21.05 -30.86 -18.95
N LEU A 145 -20.66 -29.83 -19.70
CA LEU A 145 -21.51 -28.68 -20.02
C LEU A 145 -22.49 -28.99 -21.15
N GLU A 146 -22.81 -30.26 -21.42
CA GLU A 146 -23.88 -30.60 -22.35
C GLU A 146 -24.85 -31.65 -21.79
N GLN A 147 -26.14 -31.31 -21.96
CA GLN A 147 -27.38 -32.09 -21.83
C GLN A 147 -27.96 -32.11 -20.41
N LYS A 148 -29.02 -31.34 -20.12
CA LYS A 148 -30.34 -31.42 -20.74
C LYS A 148 -31.22 -30.21 -20.41
#